data_AF-Q5Y0M0-F1
#
_entry.id   AF-Q5Y0M0-F1
#
_cell.length_a   1.000
_cell.length_b   1.000
_cell.length_c   1.000
_cell.angle_alpha   90.00
_cell.angle_beta   90.00
_cell.angle_gamma   90.00
#
_symmetry.space_group_name_H-M   'P 1'
#
loop_
_entity.id
_entity.type
_entity.pdbx_description
1 polymer ?
#
loop_
_entity_poly.entity_id
_entity_poly.type
_entity_poly.pdbx_seq_one_letter_code
_entity_poly.pdbx_strand_id
1 'polypeptide(L)'
;MNSTTPGQVVEVQTKDEKFIVKLEKHPRGDKGFLGVVSAKGYLEYLRSIPSSFTTLSLRHWLSGCLILMAMPFSSLEEGGFSSFYPLLSHLYEPVGAVSFLGGGIFVIADVLFWTGWINFYVGLFNCLPAIPLDGGYVFREMLNPVLRIGIKDEKKKERIVKAITATIALFVASAIVFTIAGPYLL
;
A
#
# COMPACT_ATOMS: atom_id res chain seq x y z
N MET A 1 15.83 17.40 -12.88
CA MET A 1 16.86 16.56 -13.54
C MET A 1 16.24 15.74 -14.68
N ASN A 2 15.38 16.32 -15.53
CA ASN A 2 14.65 15.53 -16.55
C ASN A 2 15.39 15.39 -17.89
N SER A 3 16.58 15.98 -18.02
CA SER A 3 17.37 16.05 -19.25
C SER A 3 18.69 15.28 -19.17
N THR A 4 18.91 14.48 -18.13
CA THR A 4 20.18 13.78 -17.94
C THR A 4 20.24 12.48 -18.73
N THR A 5 21.38 12.19 -19.34
CA THR A 5 21.60 10.96 -20.13
C THR A 5 22.51 9.98 -19.40
N PRO A 6 22.37 8.66 -19.65
CA PRO A 6 23.33 7.67 -19.15
C PRO A 6 24.75 8.01 -19.60
N GLY A 7 25.72 7.91 -18.69
CA GLY A 7 27.13 8.23 -18.96
C GLY A 7 27.48 9.72 -18.85
N GLN A 8 26.50 10.60 -18.67
CA GLN A 8 26.74 12.02 -18.42
C GLN A 8 27.46 12.22 -17.09
N VAL A 9 28.47 13.08 -17.09
CA VAL A 9 29.18 13.50 -15.89
C VAL A 9 28.52 14.74 -15.31
N VAL A 10 28.15 14.69 -14.04
CA VAL A 10 27.52 15.81 -13.31
C VAL A 10 28.30 16.13 -12.05
N GLU A 11 28.41 17.42 -11.75
CA GLU A 11 28.97 17.89 -10.48
C GLU A 11 27.85 17.91 -9.44
N VAL A 12 28.05 17.17 -8.34
CA VAL A 12 27.16 17.10 -7.19
C VAL A 12 27.83 17.83 -6.04
N GLN A 13 27.22 18.91 -5.57
CA GLN A 13 27.70 19.66 -4.42
C GLN A 13 26.95 19.23 -3.16
N THR A 14 27.70 18.78 -2.17
CA THR A 14 27.22 18.57 -0.78
C THR A 14 27.51 19.80 0.07
N LYS A 15 27.17 19.76 1.36
CA LYS A 15 27.49 20.87 2.29
C LYS A 15 29.00 21.11 2.42
N ASP A 16 29.78 20.04 2.36
CA ASP A 16 31.19 20.08 2.72
C ASP A 16 32.11 19.92 1.48
N GLU A 17 31.68 19.16 0.46
CA GLU A 17 32.52 18.83 -0.69
C GLU A 17 31.74 18.77 -2.01
N LYS A 18 32.49 18.89 -3.12
CA LYS A 18 31.98 18.71 -4.49
C LYS A 18 32.50 17.40 -5.08
N PHE A 19 31.60 16.62 -5.64
CA PHE A 19 31.89 15.34 -6.26
C PHE A 19 31.54 15.39 -7.74
N ILE A 20 32.40 14.82 -8.57
CA ILE A 20 32.11 14.60 -9.98
C ILE A 20 31.61 13.17 -10.11
N VAL A 21 30.33 13.01 -10.46
CA VAL A 21 29.70 11.69 -10.55
C VAL A 21 29.27 11.42 -11.98
N LYS A 22 29.64 10.24 -12.49
CA LYS A 22 29.16 9.74 -13.77
C LYS A 22 27.83 9.03 -13.55
N LEU A 23 26.78 9.52 -14.21
CA LEU A 23 25.45 8.93 -14.11
C LEU A 23 25.41 7.59 -14.83
N GLU A 24 24.75 6.61 -14.21
CA GLU A 24 24.51 5.30 -14.81
C GLU A 24 23.16 5.27 -15.56
N LYS A 25 22.80 4.14 -16.15
CA LYS A 25 21.50 3.97 -16.80
C LYS A 25 20.43 3.66 -15.75
N HIS A 26 19.31 4.36 -15.81
CA HIS A 26 18.18 4.09 -14.91
C HIS A 26 17.60 2.68 -15.12
N PRO A 27 17.28 1.91 -14.06
CA PRO A 27 16.78 0.52 -14.17
C PRO A 27 15.51 0.35 -15.00
N ARG A 28 14.68 1.41 -15.09
CA ARG A 28 13.40 1.42 -15.82
C ARG A 28 13.28 2.51 -16.90
N GLY A 29 14.38 3.11 -17.35
CA GLY A 29 14.30 4.15 -18.39
C GLY A 29 15.65 4.61 -18.96
N ASP A 30 15.61 5.39 -20.04
CA ASP A 30 16.82 5.89 -20.74
C ASP A 30 17.29 7.26 -20.20
N LYS A 31 17.37 7.38 -18.87
CA LYS A 31 17.85 8.59 -18.19
C LYS A 31 19.09 8.29 -17.36
N GLY A 32 19.91 9.33 -17.14
CA GLY A 32 21.03 9.26 -16.22
C GLY A 32 20.55 9.11 -14.78
N PHE A 33 21.06 8.10 -14.07
CA PHE A 33 20.69 7.72 -12.72
C PHE A 33 21.87 7.83 -11.77
N LEU A 34 21.65 8.48 -10.63
CA LEU A 34 22.68 8.70 -9.60
C LEU A 34 22.72 7.58 -8.54
N GLY A 35 21.64 6.79 -8.40
CA GLY A 35 21.55 5.75 -7.37
C GLY A 35 21.35 6.28 -5.95
N VAL A 36 20.89 7.53 -5.78
CA VAL A 36 20.66 8.14 -4.47
C VAL A 36 19.23 8.65 -4.37
N VAL A 37 18.55 8.27 -3.30
CA VAL A 37 17.20 8.74 -2.97
C VAL A 37 17.28 9.94 -2.03
N SER A 38 16.61 11.04 -2.41
CA SER A 38 16.50 12.21 -1.53
C SER A 38 15.54 11.94 -0.38
N ALA A 39 16.07 11.88 0.85
CA ALA A 39 15.26 11.71 2.06
C ALA A 39 14.18 12.81 2.19
N LYS A 40 14.50 14.06 1.81
CA LYS A 40 13.55 15.17 1.83
C LYS A 40 12.38 14.93 0.87
N GLY A 41 12.68 14.50 -0.36
CA GLY A 41 11.65 14.20 -1.37
C GLY A 41 10.75 13.05 -0.93
N TYR A 42 11.33 12.00 -0.33
CA TYR A 42 10.56 10.89 0.23
C TYR A 42 9.65 11.32 1.39
N LEU A 43 10.15 12.16 2.31
CA LEU A 43 9.34 12.69 3.41
C LEU A 43 8.20 13.59 2.91
N GLU A 44 8.45 14.43 1.90
CA GLU A 44 7.41 15.24 1.26
C GLU A 44 6.35 14.35 0.59
N TYR A 45 6.77 13.29 -0.09
CA TYR A 45 5.87 12.28 -0.65
C TYR A 45 5.00 11.63 0.44
N LEU A 46 5.59 11.13 1.53
CA LEU A 46 4.84 10.53 2.64
C LEU A 46 3.84 11.51 3.27
N ARG A 47 4.23 12.78 3.44
CA ARG A 47 3.34 13.83 3.95
C ARG A 47 2.18 14.16 3.02
N SER A 48 2.29 13.84 1.73
CA SER A 48 1.23 14.03 0.76
C SER A 48 0.20 12.90 0.73
N ILE A 49 0.51 11.72 1.29
CA ILE A 49 -0.41 10.57 1.26
C ILE A 49 -1.73 10.87 2.00
N PRO A 50 -1.74 11.44 3.22
CA PRO A 50 -2.99 11.71 3.94
C PRO A 50 -3.96 12.62 3.19
N SER A 51 -3.49 13.57 2.38
CA SER A 51 -4.36 14.48 1.63
C SER A 51 -5.15 13.76 0.53
N SER A 52 -4.69 12.59 0.10
CA SER A 52 -5.41 11.74 -0.85
C SER A 52 -6.72 11.21 -0.26
N PHE A 53 -6.82 11.07 1.06
CA PHE A 53 -8.01 10.56 1.76
C PHE A 53 -8.97 11.66 2.21
N THR A 54 -8.49 12.89 2.37
CA THR A 54 -9.31 14.03 2.81
C THR A 54 -9.94 14.81 1.67
N THR A 55 -9.47 14.58 0.44
CA THR A 55 -10.02 15.21 -0.76
C THR A 55 -11.32 14.51 -1.18
N LEU A 56 -12.37 15.26 -1.54
CA LEU A 56 -13.66 14.72 -2.02
C LEU A 56 -13.59 14.05 -3.41
N SER A 57 -12.39 13.83 -3.95
CA SER A 57 -12.17 13.30 -5.29
C SER A 57 -12.00 11.79 -5.24
N LEU A 58 -12.93 11.05 -5.86
CA LEU A 58 -12.87 9.58 -5.93
C LEU A 58 -11.54 9.08 -6.50
N ARG A 59 -11.02 9.73 -7.55
CA ARG A 59 -9.74 9.35 -8.17
C ARG A 59 -8.57 9.46 -7.18
N HIS A 60 -8.51 10.55 -6.41
CA HIS A 60 -7.45 10.75 -5.43
C HIS A 60 -7.58 9.78 -4.27
N TRP A 61 -8.80 9.55 -3.79
CA TRP A 61 -9.07 8.56 -2.75
C TRP A 61 -8.64 7.15 -3.17
N LEU A 62 -9.03 6.72 -4.38
CA LEU A 62 -8.61 5.43 -4.94
C LEU A 62 -7.09 5.33 -5.07
N SER A 63 -6.41 6.39 -5.55
CA SER A 63 -4.96 6.38 -5.62
C SER A 63 -4.30 6.26 -4.25
N GLY A 64 -4.84 6.92 -3.22
CA GLY A 64 -4.38 6.79 -1.85
C GLY A 64 -4.54 5.36 -1.34
N CYS A 65 -5.72 4.74 -1.56
CA CYS A 65 -5.96 3.34 -1.21
C CYS A 65 -4.94 2.41 -1.88
N LEU A 66 -4.68 2.60 -3.18
CA LEU A 66 -3.71 1.78 -3.91
C LEU A 66 -2.29 1.96 -3.38
N ILE A 67 -1.89 3.21 -3.06
CA ILE A 67 -0.58 3.48 -2.45
C ILE A 67 -0.47 2.78 -1.09
N LEU A 68 -1.46 2.89 -0.20
CA LEU A 68 -1.44 2.20 1.09
C LEU A 68 -1.38 0.68 0.94
N MET A 69 -2.12 0.12 -0.02
CA MET A 69 -2.10 -1.33 -0.28
C MET A 69 -0.80 -1.80 -0.92
N ALA A 70 -0.10 -0.96 -1.69
CA ALA A 70 1.13 -1.34 -2.39
C ALA A 70 2.40 -0.99 -1.61
N MET A 71 2.33 -0.06 -0.65
CA MET A 71 3.47 0.47 0.12
C MET A 71 4.47 -0.58 0.63
N PRO A 72 4.06 -1.67 1.30
CA PRO A 72 5.00 -2.66 1.84
C PRO A 72 5.70 -3.48 0.74
N PHE A 73 5.19 -3.45 -0.49
CA PHE A 73 5.73 -4.20 -1.62
C PHE A 73 6.58 -3.35 -2.56
N SER A 74 6.51 -2.02 -2.46
CA SER A 74 7.34 -1.11 -3.23
C SER A 74 8.61 -0.70 -2.46
N SER A 75 9.68 -0.47 -3.22
CA SER A 75 10.94 0.05 -2.69
C SER A 75 10.82 1.53 -2.35
N LEU A 76 11.77 2.04 -1.57
CA LEU A 76 11.83 3.47 -1.21
C LEU A 76 12.00 4.39 -2.43
N GLU A 77 12.68 3.92 -3.47
CA GLU A 77 12.81 4.63 -4.76
C GLU A 77 11.46 4.85 -5.44
N GLU A 78 10.52 3.94 -5.23
CA GLU A 78 9.19 3.93 -5.83
C GLU A 78 8.13 4.58 -4.91
N GLY A 79 8.56 5.18 -3.80
CA GLY A 79 7.67 5.75 -2.79
C GLY A 79 7.08 4.72 -1.83
N GLY A 80 7.61 3.49 -1.80
CA GLY A 80 7.23 2.44 -0.87
C GLY A 80 8.08 2.37 0.38
N PHE A 81 7.79 1.36 1.21
CA PHE A 81 8.58 1.01 2.38
C PHE A 81 8.41 -0.48 2.68
N SER A 82 9.38 -1.29 2.26
CA SER A 82 9.29 -2.76 2.38
C SER A 82 9.95 -3.34 3.63
N SER A 83 11.00 -2.69 4.16
CA SER A 83 11.72 -3.17 5.33
C SER A 83 12.64 -2.10 5.94
N PHE A 84 12.89 -2.24 7.23
CA PHE A 84 13.92 -1.51 7.97
C PHE A 84 15.33 -2.07 7.68
N TYR A 85 15.44 -3.34 7.30
CA TYR A 85 16.71 -4.00 7.00
C TYR A 85 16.85 -4.29 5.48
N PRO A 86 18.02 -4.04 4.84
CA PRO A 86 19.26 -3.51 5.41
C PRO A 86 19.37 -1.99 5.42
N LEU A 87 18.51 -1.27 4.67
CA LEU A 87 18.73 0.15 4.39
C LEU A 87 18.82 1.03 5.64
N LEU A 88 17.87 0.95 6.58
CA LEU A 88 17.91 1.79 7.77
C LEU A 88 18.98 1.33 8.76
N SER A 89 19.36 0.05 8.74
CA SER A 89 20.47 -0.46 9.54
C SER A 89 21.85 0.06 9.12
N HIS A 90 21.99 0.56 7.89
CA HIS A 90 23.20 1.24 7.42
C HIS A 90 23.21 2.75 7.72
N LEU A 91 22.03 3.33 8.01
CA LEU A 91 21.87 4.78 8.24
C LEU A 91 21.73 5.12 9.73
N TYR A 92 21.30 4.17 10.55
CA TYR A 92 21.02 4.36 11.96
C TYR A 92 21.75 3.30 12.78
N GLU A 93 22.29 3.75 13.90
CA GLU A 93 22.86 2.87 14.92
C GLU A 93 22.02 2.96 16.22
N PRO A 94 21.73 1.83 16.87
CA PRO A 94 20.99 1.82 18.12
C PRO A 94 21.82 2.46 19.24
N VAL A 95 21.27 3.49 19.88
CA VAL A 95 21.91 4.21 20.99
C VAL A 95 21.10 4.10 22.27
N GLY A 96 21.75 4.32 23.42
CA GLY A 96 21.10 4.33 24.73
C GLY A 96 20.64 2.94 25.18
N ALA A 97 19.43 2.86 25.74
CA ALA A 97 18.88 1.65 26.36
C ALA A 97 18.69 0.48 25.39
N VAL A 98 18.63 0.73 24.08
CA VAL A 98 18.46 -0.29 23.04
C VAL A 98 19.76 -0.68 22.35
N SER A 99 20.90 -0.10 22.75
CA SER A 99 22.22 -0.39 22.16
C SER A 99 22.61 -1.88 22.25
N PHE A 100 22.20 -2.57 23.33
CA PHE A 100 22.46 -4.00 23.52
C PHE A 100 21.80 -4.89 22.46
N LEU A 101 20.74 -4.40 21.79
CA LEU A 101 20.05 -5.14 20.74
C LEU A 101 20.79 -5.10 19.40
N GLY A 102 21.74 -4.17 19.23
CA GLY A 102 22.48 -4.01 17.97
C GLY A 102 21.54 -3.96 16.76
N GLY A 103 21.93 -4.63 15.66
CA GLY A 103 21.09 -4.75 14.47
C GLY A 103 19.75 -5.48 14.70
N GLY A 104 19.59 -6.21 15.81
CA GLY A 104 18.35 -6.93 16.13
C GLY A 104 17.13 -6.03 16.31
N ILE A 105 17.32 -4.74 16.63
CA ILE A 105 16.21 -3.79 16.71
C ILE A 105 15.48 -3.61 15.37
N PHE A 106 16.20 -3.67 14.25
CA PHE A 106 15.62 -3.54 12.92
C PHE A 106 14.77 -4.76 12.55
N VAL A 107 15.20 -5.95 12.97
CA VAL A 107 14.42 -7.19 12.82
C VAL A 107 13.13 -7.10 13.62
N ILE A 108 13.19 -6.61 14.87
CA ILE A 108 11.99 -6.40 15.69
C ILE A 108 11.06 -5.38 15.03
N ALA A 109 11.60 -4.29 14.50
CA ALA A 109 10.83 -3.28 13.77
C ALA A 109 10.14 -3.87 12.53
N ASP A 110 10.84 -4.70 11.75
CA ASP A 110 10.26 -5.41 10.61
C ASP A 110 9.12 -6.35 11.02
N VAL A 111 9.30 -7.13 12.08
CA VAL A 111 8.26 -8.03 12.58
C VAL A 111 7.03 -7.24 13.02
N LEU A 112 7.21 -6.14 13.76
CA LEU A 112 6.09 -5.29 14.19
C LEU A 112 5.39 -4.64 12.99
N PHE A 113 6.17 -4.14 12.02
CA PHE A 113 5.66 -3.57 10.79
C PHE A 113 4.80 -4.56 10.01
N TRP A 114 5.34 -5.74 9.72
CA TRP A 114 4.62 -6.78 8.97
C TRP A 114 3.44 -7.35 9.77
N THR A 115 3.57 -7.50 11.09
CA THR A 115 2.44 -7.90 11.94
C THR A 115 1.29 -6.89 11.83
N GLY A 116 1.59 -5.59 11.91
CA GLY A 116 0.59 -4.53 11.73
C GLY A 116 -0.03 -4.57 10.33
N TRP A 117 0.79 -4.70 9.29
CA TRP A 117 0.34 -4.66 7.90
C TRP A 117 -0.48 -5.89 7.49
N ILE A 118 -0.10 -7.09 7.96
CA ILE A 118 -0.88 -8.31 7.75
C ILE A 118 -2.22 -8.20 8.47
N ASN A 119 -2.26 -7.73 9.73
CA ASN A 119 -3.52 -7.51 10.44
C ASN A 119 -4.40 -6.48 9.73
N PHE A 120 -3.81 -5.44 9.15
CA PHE A 120 -4.54 -4.48 8.32
C PHE A 120 -5.20 -5.15 7.10
N TYR A 121 -4.46 -5.99 6.34
CA TYR A 121 -5.07 -6.73 5.23
C TYR A 121 -6.15 -7.70 5.69
N VAL A 122 -5.91 -8.48 6.75
CA VAL A 122 -6.92 -9.39 7.32
C VAL A 122 -8.18 -8.62 7.71
N GLY A 123 -8.03 -7.45 8.33
CA GLY A 123 -9.15 -6.56 8.65
C GLY A 123 -9.92 -6.10 7.40
N LEU A 124 -9.22 -5.72 6.32
CA LEU A 124 -9.86 -5.35 5.06
C LEU A 124 -10.62 -6.52 4.43
N PHE A 125 -10.06 -7.73 4.45
CA PHE A 125 -10.75 -8.94 3.97
C PHE A 125 -11.99 -9.23 4.81
N ASN A 126 -11.91 -9.13 6.12
CA ASN A 126 -13.08 -9.31 7.00
C ASN A 126 -14.17 -8.26 6.76
N CYS A 127 -13.82 -7.07 6.27
CA CYS A 127 -14.80 -6.03 5.91
C CYS A 127 -15.50 -6.26 4.56
N LEU A 128 -15.12 -7.27 3.76
CA LEU A 128 -15.76 -7.53 2.48
C LEU A 128 -17.22 -7.98 2.65
N PRO A 129 -18.16 -7.54 1.79
CA PRO A 129 -19.58 -7.87 1.88
C PRO A 129 -19.88 -9.30 1.35
N ALA A 130 -19.22 -10.32 1.92
CA ALA A 130 -19.35 -11.71 1.51
C ALA A 130 -19.38 -12.65 2.71
N ILE A 131 -20.45 -13.43 2.89
CA ILE A 131 -20.54 -14.45 3.95
C ILE A 131 -19.60 -15.62 3.58
N PRO A 132 -18.74 -16.12 4.50
CA PRO A 132 -18.81 -16.02 5.96
C PRO A 132 -17.99 -14.90 6.63
N LEU A 133 -17.50 -13.90 5.88
CA LEU A 133 -16.74 -12.78 6.45
C LEU A 133 -17.65 -11.84 7.25
N ASP A 134 -17.11 -11.19 8.28
CA ASP A 134 -17.84 -10.31 9.21
C ASP A 134 -18.62 -9.21 8.47
N GLY A 135 -18.00 -8.61 7.46
CA GLY A 135 -18.57 -7.59 6.59
C GLY A 135 -19.78 -8.10 5.80
N GLY A 136 -19.87 -9.40 5.50
CA GLY A 136 -21.04 -10.01 4.89
C GLY A 136 -22.26 -10.01 5.81
N TYR A 137 -22.06 -10.28 7.11
CA TYR A 137 -23.14 -10.22 8.10
C TYR A 137 -23.58 -8.78 8.38
N VAL A 138 -22.63 -7.86 8.53
CA VAL A 138 -22.92 -6.42 8.70
C VAL A 138 -23.67 -5.89 7.47
N PHE A 139 -23.21 -6.21 6.26
CA PHE A 139 -23.85 -5.80 5.02
C PHE A 139 -25.29 -6.33 4.91
N ARG A 140 -25.51 -7.61 5.24
CA ARG A 140 -26.85 -8.21 5.28
C ARG A 140 -27.79 -7.46 6.23
N GLU A 141 -27.29 -7.08 7.41
CA GLU A 141 -28.07 -6.35 8.40
C GLU A 141 -28.35 -4.91 7.98
N MET A 142 -27.42 -4.27 7.26
CA MET A 142 -27.64 -2.94 6.66
C MET A 142 -28.66 -2.96 5.51
N LEU A 143 -28.78 -4.05 4.76
CA LEU A 143 -29.78 -4.18 3.69
C LEU A 143 -31.21 -4.29 4.21
N ASN A 144 -31.40 -4.93 5.37
CA ASN A 144 -32.72 -5.13 5.98
C ASN A 144 -33.54 -3.82 6.14
N PRO A 145 -33.03 -2.74 6.75
CA PRO A 145 -33.77 -1.48 6.88
C PRO A 145 -33.91 -0.72 5.55
N VAL A 146 -32.93 -0.81 4.65
CA VAL A 146 -33.00 -0.14 3.33
C VAL A 146 -34.15 -0.73 2.50
N LEU A 147 -34.29 -2.05 2.50
CA LEU A 147 -35.35 -2.73 1.75
C LEU A 147 -36.75 -2.58 2.38
N ARG A 148 -36.84 -2.22 3.67
CA ARG A 148 -38.12 -1.91 4.33
C ARG A 148 -38.84 -0.72 3.71
N ILE A 149 -38.13 0.20 3.07
CA ILE A 149 -38.72 1.38 2.44
C ILE A 149 -39.58 0.99 1.21
N GLY A 150 -39.19 -0.07 0.49
CA GLY A 150 -39.86 -0.49 -0.76
C GLY A 150 -40.70 -1.76 -0.66
N ILE A 151 -40.44 -2.65 0.32
CA ILE A 151 -41.04 -3.99 0.37
C ILE A 151 -41.65 -4.25 1.74
N LYS A 152 -42.99 -4.35 1.79
CA LYS A 152 -43.75 -4.61 3.02
C LYS A 152 -43.87 -6.10 3.38
N ASP A 153 -43.68 -7.00 2.41
CA ASP A 153 -43.73 -8.45 2.63
C ASP A 153 -42.37 -8.95 3.15
N GLU A 154 -42.33 -9.38 4.42
CA GLU A 154 -41.12 -9.86 5.10
C GLU A 154 -40.55 -11.15 4.46
N LYS A 155 -41.39 -12.05 3.93
CA LYS A 155 -40.89 -13.28 3.27
C LYS A 155 -40.22 -12.96 1.94
N LYS A 156 -40.82 -12.04 1.17
CA LYS A 156 -40.24 -11.58 -0.10
C LYS A 156 -38.92 -10.84 0.13
N LYS A 157 -38.86 -10.02 1.18
CA LYS A 157 -37.65 -9.30 1.60
C LYS A 157 -36.52 -10.24 1.98
N GLU A 158 -36.76 -11.26 2.81
CA GLU A 158 -35.72 -12.21 3.21
C GLU A 158 -35.10 -12.92 2.00
N ARG A 159 -35.95 -13.34 1.04
CA ARG A 159 -35.47 -13.91 -0.24
C ARG A 159 -34.58 -12.93 -1.01
N ILE A 160 -34.97 -11.67 -1.09
CA ILE A 160 -34.21 -10.64 -1.82
C ILE A 160 -32.89 -10.35 -1.12
N VAL A 161 -32.88 -10.18 0.20
CA VAL A 161 -31.66 -9.97 1.00
C VAL A 161 -30.70 -11.15 0.80
N LYS A 162 -31.21 -12.38 0.89
CA LYS A 162 -30.42 -13.60 0.68
C LYS A 162 -29.86 -13.66 -0.74
N ALA A 163 -30.67 -13.33 -1.75
CA ALA A 163 -30.23 -13.30 -3.15
C ALA A 163 -29.14 -12.25 -3.37
N ILE A 164 -29.34 -11.01 -2.91
CA ILE A 164 -28.35 -9.92 -3.04
C ILE A 164 -27.04 -10.30 -2.33
N THR A 165 -27.12 -10.77 -1.09
CA THR A 165 -25.94 -11.15 -0.30
C THR A 165 -25.20 -12.31 -0.96
N ALA A 166 -25.91 -13.34 -1.46
CA ALA A 166 -25.31 -14.47 -2.15
C ALA A 166 -24.66 -14.05 -3.49
N THR A 167 -25.32 -13.20 -4.27
CA THR A 167 -24.77 -12.69 -5.53
C THR A 167 -23.51 -11.86 -5.31
N ILE A 168 -23.51 -10.98 -4.31
CA ILE A 168 -22.32 -10.17 -3.97
C ILE A 168 -21.20 -11.07 -3.43
N ALA A 169 -21.52 -12.04 -2.57
CA ALA A 169 -20.54 -13.01 -2.08
C ALA A 169 -19.91 -13.80 -3.24
N LEU A 170 -20.73 -14.27 -4.19
CA LEU A 170 -20.25 -14.96 -5.38
C LEU A 170 -19.39 -14.06 -6.26
N PHE A 171 -19.78 -12.80 -6.45
CA PHE A 171 -19.02 -11.82 -7.21
C PHE A 171 -17.65 -11.57 -6.59
N VAL A 172 -17.58 -11.35 -5.27
CA VAL A 172 -16.33 -11.16 -4.52
C VAL A 172 -15.45 -12.42 -4.64
N ALA A 173 -16.01 -13.61 -4.42
CA ALA A 173 -15.29 -14.87 -4.55
C ALA A 173 -14.73 -15.05 -5.98
N SER A 174 -15.54 -14.75 -7.00
CA SER A 174 -15.13 -14.83 -8.40
C SER A 174 -14.02 -13.84 -8.73
N ALA A 175 -14.09 -12.62 -8.20
CA ALA A 175 -13.04 -11.61 -8.36
C ALA A 175 -11.71 -12.06 -7.75
N ILE A 176 -11.72 -12.65 -6.55
CA ILE A 176 -10.52 -13.19 -5.90
C ILE A 176 -9.93 -14.33 -6.73
N VAL A 177 -10.76 -15.29 -7.15
CA VAL A 177 -10.32 -16.40 -8.02
C VAL A 177 -9.73 -15.86 -9.32
N PHE A 178 -10.36 -14.87 -9.94
CA PHE A 178 -9.87 -14.22 -11.14
C PHE A 178 -8.52 -13.53 -10.93
N THR A 179 -8.29 -12.86 -9.80
CA THR A 179 -6.98 -12.24 -9.51
C THR A 179 -5.87 -13.29 -9.38
N ILE A 180 -6.17 -14.45 -8.81
CA ILE A 180 -5.20 -15.55 -8.65
C ILE A 180 -4.95 -16.26 -9.98
N ALA A 181 -6.00 -16.57 -10.73
CA ALA A 181 -5.92 -17.34 -11.97
C ALA A 181 -5.56 -16.49 -13.20
N GLY A 182 -5.91 -15.20 -13.21
CA GLY A 182 -5.76 -14.28 -14.33
C GLY A 182 -4.34 -14.24 -14.91
N PRO A 183 -3.27 -14.11 -14.09
CA PRO A 183 -1.90 -14.15 -14.58
C PRO A 183 -1.48 -15.47 -15.26
N TYR A 184 -2.23 -16.56 -15.07
CA TYR A 184 -1.93 -17.88 -15.66
C TYR A 184 -2.80 -18.18 -16.89
N LEU A 185 -3.82 -17.37 -17.16
CA LEU A 185 -4.79 -17.58 -18.25
C LEU A 185 -4.63 -16.58 -19.40
N LEU A 186 -3.87 -15.50 -19.19
CA LEU A 186 -3.57 -14.42 -20.16
C LEU A 186 -2.07 -14.38 -20.45
#